data_AF-A0A1G2FF10-F1
#
_entry.id   AF-A0A1G2FF10-F1
#
_cell.length_a   1.000
_cell.length_b   1.000
_cell.length_c   1.000
_cell.angle_alpha   90.00
_cell.angle_beta   90.00
_cell.angle_gamma   90.00
#
_symmetry.space_group_name_H-M   'P 1'
#
loop_
_entity.id
_entity.type
_entity.pdbx_description
1 polymer ?
#
loop_
_entity_poly.entity_id
_entity_poly.type
_entity_poly.pdbx_seq_one_letter_code
_entity_poly.pdbx_strand_id
1 'polypeptide(L)'
;MTYIKSKSFHQAKSISNRGTAILSLIIFIAFFLMSFFYLIQTNGVVSKTYQIRQEKQRLEKLRAEKSTLEIEAARLQSPANLGEIAKTLGMEEAVKVVYLKEKGAVAIKK
;
A
#
# COMPACT_ATOMS: atom_id res chain seq x y z
N MET A 1 -10.59 59.15 63.90
CA MET A 1 -10.74 59.20 62.43
C MET A 1 -9.41 58.78 61.83
N THR A 2 -9.26 57.49 61.56
CA THR A 2 -7.96 56.87 61.26
C THR A 2 -7.90 56.57 59.76
N TYR A 3 -7.05 57.28 59.04
CA TYR A 3 -6.90 57.12 57.59
C TYR A 3 -6.07 55.86 57.28
N ILE A 4 -6.68 54.88 56.63
CA ILE A 4 -5.95 53.72 56.08
C ILE A 4 -5.39 54.15 54.71
N LYS A 5 -4.08 54.37 54.67
CA LYS A 5 -3.34 54.64 53.43
C LYS A 5 -3.34 53.38 52.56
N SER A 6 -4.10 53.38 51.47
CA SER A 6 -4.10 52.28 50.51
C SER A 6 -2.71 52.16 49.88
N LYS A 7 -2.09 50.99 50.03
CA LYS A 7 -0.82 50.64 49.38
C LYS A 7 -1.08 50.57 47.87
N SER A 8 -0.69 51.59 47.12
CA SER A 8 -0.75 51.58 45.66
C SER A 8 0.17 50.47 45.14
N PHE A 9 -0.42 49.44 44.54
CA PHE A 9 0.26 48.40 43.77
C PHE A 9 0.80 48.99 42.47
N HIS A 10 1.85 49.82 42.57
CA HIS A 10 2.74 50.07 41.44
C HIS A 10 3.85 49.03 41.50
N GLN A 11 3.52 47.78 41.18
CA GLN A 11 4.55 46.85 40.72
C GLN A 11 4.90 47.26 39.31
N ALA A 12 5.95 48.07 39.19
CA ALA A 12 6.62 48.34 37.94
C ALA A 12 7.01 47.00 37.31
N LYS A 13 6.41 46.70 36.17
CA LYS A 13 6.69 45.54 35.33
C LYS A 13 8.14 45.64 34.88
N SER A 14 9.04 44.95 35.59
CA SER A 14 10.41 44.74 35.14
C SER A 14 10.37 43.85 33.89
N ILE A 15 10.21 44.46 32.72
CA ILE A 15 10.38 43.79 31.45
C ILE A 15 11.88 43.54 31.34
N SER A 16 12.29 42.32 31.71
CA SER A 16 13.62 41.82 31.41
C SER A 16 13.75 41.71 29.89
N ASN A 17 14.30 42.74 29.26
CA ASN A 17 14.55 42.82 27.81
C ASN A 17 15.39 41.64 27.29
N ARG A 18 16.12 40.95 28.19
CA ARG A 18 16.88 39.74 27.86
C ARG A 18 15.98 38.53 27.65
N GLY A 19 14.93 38.37 28.45
CA GLY A 19 14.00 37.24 28.33
C GLY A 19 13.16 37.30 27.06
N THR A 20 12.68 38.49 26.70
CA THR A 20 11.94 38.72 25.45
C THR A 20 12.83 38.55 24.22
N ALA A 21 14.09 39.01 24.27
CA ALA A 21 15.05 38.82 23.20
C ALA A 21 15.37 37.33 22.95
N ILE A 22 15.63 36.55 24.02
CA ILE A 22 15.87 35.10 23.91
C ILE A 22 14.66 34.38 23.35
N LEU A 23 13.45 34.72 23.81
CA LEU A 23 12.21 34.12 23.29
C LEU A 23 12.04 34.41 21.78
N SER A 24 12.29 35.65 21.35
CA SER A 24 12.20 36.01 19.93
C SER A 24 13.21 35.26 19.07
N LEU A 25 14.43 35.05 19.56
CA LEU A 25 15.47 34.26 18.91
C LEU A 25 15.03 32.79 18.74
N ILE A 26 14.49 32.19 19.80
CA ILE A 26 14.01 30.79 19.77
C ILE A 26 12.89 30.64 18.75
N ILE A 27 11.93 31.57 18.74
CA ILE A 27 10.82 31.55 17.77
C ILE A 27 11.37 31.65 16.34
N PHE A 28 12.31 32.57 16.10
CA PHE A 28 12.93 32.71 14.78
C PHE A 28 13.65 31.44 14.33
N ILE A 29 14.43 30.82 15.22
CA ILE A 29 15.12 29.55 14.94
C ILE A 29 14.09 28.43 14.68
N ALA A 30 13.00 28.37 15.45
CA ALA A 30 11.95 27.38 15.25
C ALA A 30 11.26 27.52 13.89
N PHE A 31 10.95 28.75 13.44
CA PHE A 31 10.41 29.00 12.11
C PHE A 31 11.40 28.62 11.00
N PHE A 32 12.67 28.91 11.20
CA PHE A 32 13.72 28.53 10.25
C PHE A 32 13.84 27.01 10.13
N LEU A 33 13.92 26.30 11.26
CA LEU A 33 13.96 24.84 11.31
C LEU A 33 12.71 24.21 10.69
N MET A 34 11.52 24.76 10.97
CA MET A 34 10.26 24.29 10.38
C MET A 34 10.27 24.43 8.86
N SER A 35 10.79 25.54 8.34
CA SER A 35 10.88 25.80 6.90
C SER A 35 11.85 24.83 6.22
N PHE A 36 13.01 24.58 6.83
CA PHE A 36 13.97 23.59 6.34
C PHE A 36 13.42 22.17 6.39
N PHE A 37 12.75 21.81 7.49
CA PHE A 37 12.10 20.51 7.64
C PHE A 37 11.03 20.30 6.57
N TYR A 38 10.22 21.32 6.30
CA TYR A 38 9.21 21.29 5.24
C TYR A 38 9.85 21.01 3.87
N LEU A 39 10.93 21.72 3.51
CA LEU A 39 11.64 21.53 2.24
C LEU A 39 12.17 20.09 2.09
N ILE A 40 12.81 19.56 3.13
CA ILE A 40 13.31 18.17 3.14
C ILE A 40 12.15 17.19 2.95
N GLN A 41 11.03 17.42 3.64
CA GLN A 41 9.86 16.56 3.56
C GLN A 41 9.25 16.57 2.15
N THR A 42 9.06 17.75 1.54
CA THR A 42 8.55 17.87 0.17
C THR A 42 9.46 17.16 -0.85
N ASN A 43 10.78 17.27 -0.70
CA ASN A 43 11.72 16.58 -1.58
C ASN A 43 11.67 15.05 -1.42
N GLY A 44 11.52 14.57 -0.18
CA GLY A 44 11.35 13.14 0.10
C GLY A 44 10.06 12.56 -0.46
N VAL A 45 8.96 13.33 -0.45
CA VAL A 45 7.67 12.91 -1.00
C VAL A 45 7.75 12.65 -2.51
N VAL A 46 8.43 13.51 -3.27
CA VAL A 46 8.57 13.33 -4.74
C VAL A 46 9.23 12.00 -5.09
N SER A 47 10.33 11.64 -4.41
CA SER A 47 11.02 10.37 -4.63
C SER A 47 10.13 9.16 -4.34
N LYS A 48 9.38 9.21 -3.22
CA LYS A 48 8.42 8.16 -2.88
C LYS A 48 7.28 8.06 -3.89
N THR A 49 6.75 9.17 -4.37
CA THR A 49 5.72 9.17 -5.42
C THR A 49 6.23 8.56 -6.71
N TYR A 50 7.48 8.83 -7.09
CA TYR A 50 8.09 8.22 -8.27
C TYR A 50 8.21 6.70 -8.12
N GLN A 51 8.70 6.22 -6.97
CA GLN A 51 8.78 4.79 -6.67
C GLN A 51 7.39 4.13 -6.71
N ILE A 52 6.38 4.75 -6.09
CA ILE A 52 4.99 4.25 -6.15
C ILE A 52 4.49 4.17 -7.59
N ARG A 53 4.78 5.18 -8.42
CA ARG A 53 4.38 5.17 -9.83
C ARG A 53 5.03 4.03 -10.60
N GLN A 54 6.32 3.78 -10.37
CA GLN A 54 7.05 2.68 -11.00
C GLN A 54 6.49 1.32 -10.58
N GLU A 55 6.21 1.11 -9.30
CA GLU A 55 5.61 -0.13 -8.80
C GLU A 55 4.18 -0.33 -9.34
N LYS A 56 3.38 0.73 -9.44
CA LYS A 56 2.06 0.65 -10.10
C LYS A 56 2.18 0.23 -11.57
N GLN A 57 3.15 0.77 -12.31
CA GLN A 57 3.38 0.38 -13.70
C GLN A 57 3.81 -1.09 -13.82
N ARG A 58 4.65 -1.58 -12.91
CA ARG A 58 5.03 -3.01 -12.85
C ARG A 58 3.82 -3.89 -12.58
N LEU A 59 2.99 -3.50 -11.62
CA LEU A 59 1.77 -4.24 -11.27
C LEU A 59 0.79 -4.33 -12.44
N GLU A 60 0.57 -3.23 -13.15
CA GLU A 60 -0.30 -3.20 -14.32
C GLU A 60 0.24 -4.06 -15.47
N LYS A 61 1.55 -4.03 -15.73
CA LYS A 61 2.19 -4.93 -16.70
C LYS A 61 1.98 -6.40 -16.33
N LEU A 62 2.23 -6.74 -15.06
CA LEU A 62 2.08 -8.11 -14.57
C LEU A 62 0.63 -8.61 -14.64
N ARG A 63 -0.35 -7.72 -14.39
CA ARG A 63 -1.77 -8.02 -14.57
C ARG A 63 -2.14 -8.28 -16.03
N ALA A 64 -1.64 -7.44 -16.94
CA ALA A 64 -1.87 -7.62 -18.37
C ALA A 64 -1.26 -8.95 -18.88
N GLU A 65 -0.04 -9.27 -18.44
CA GLU A 65 0.62 -10.52 -18.76
C GLU A 65 -0.15 -11.73 -18.20
N LYS A 66 -0.57 -11.68 -16.93
CA LYS A 66 -1.43 -12.71 -16.32
C LYS A 66 -2.70 -12.93 -17.12
N SER A 67 -3.41 -11.86 -17.50
CA SER A 67 -4.63 -11.97 -18.29
C SER A 67 -4.36 -12.61 -19.66
N THR A 68 -3.24 -12.29 -20.29
CA THR A 68 -2.84 -12.89 -21.57
C THR A 68 -2.56 -14.39 -21.41
N LEU A 69 -1.81 -14.76 -20.37
CA LEU A 69 -1.52 -16.16 -20.05
C LEU A 69 -2.78 -16.96 -19.70
N GLU A 70 -3.73 -16.36 -18.99
CA GLU A 70 -5.02 -17.00 -18.67
C GLU A 70 -5.83 -17.28 -19.95
N ILE A 71 -5.86 -16.34 -20.90
CA ILE A 71 -6.50 -16.54 -22.21
C ILE A 71 -5.80 -17.65 -23.00
N GLU A 72 -4.47 -17.66 -23.00
CA GLU A 72 -3.69 -18.69 -23.69
C GLU A 72 -3.88 -20.08 -23.08
N ALA A 73 -3.88 -20.18 -21.74
CA ALA A 73 -4.18 -21.42 -21.03
C ALA A 73 -5.59 -21.91 -21.34
N ALA A 74 -6.59 -21.02 -21.32
CA ALA A 74 -7.96 -21.38 -21.68
C ALA A 74 -8.08 -21.83 -23.15
N ARG A 75 -7.33 -21.20 -24.07
CA ARG A 75 -7.26 -21.62 -25.47
C ARG A 75 -6.64 -23.01 -25.60
N LEU A 76 -5.52 -23.28 -24.95
CA LEU A 76 -4.86 -24.58 -24.96
C LEU A 76 -5.74 -25.69 -24.38
N GLN A 77 -6.45 -25.39 -23.29
CA GLN A 77 -7.39 -26.32 -22.65
C GLN A 77 -8.75 -26.40 -23.34
N SER A 78 -8.98 -25.61 -24.41
CA SER A 78 -10.25 -25.64 -25.10
C SER A 78 -10.50 -27.03 -25.71
N PRO A 79 -11.74 -27.56 -25.66
CA PRO A 79 -12.05 -28.87 -26.22
C PRO A 79 -11.65 -29.04 -27.70
N ALA A 80 -11.69 -27.95 -28.47
CA ALA A 80 -11.25 -27.93 -29.87
C ALA A 80 -9.74 -28.22 -30.00
N ASN A 81 -8.91 -27.54 -29.20
CA ASN A 81 -7.46 -27.80 -29.17
C ASN A 81 -7.14 -29.17 -28.58
N LEU A 82 -7.83 -29.58 -27.51
CA LEU A 82 -7.65 -30.92 -26.94
C LEU A 82 -8.02 -32.01 -27.95
N GLY A 83 -9.05 -31.81 -28.76
CA GLY A 83 -9.44 -32.71 -29.83
C GLY A 83 -8.42 -32.79 -30.96
N GLU A 84 -7.82 -31.66 -31.36
CA GLU A 84 -6.71 -31.66 -32.32
C GLU A 84 -5.47 -32.37 -31.76
N ILE A 85 -5.08 -32.08 -30.52
CA ILE A 85 -3.96 -32.72 -29.83
C ILE A 85 -4.19 -34.24 -29.75
N ALA A 86 -5.38 -34.68 -29.33
CA ALA A 86 -5.76 -36.09 -29.27
C ALA A 86 -5.64 -36.78 -30.64
N LYS A 87 -6.07 -36.11 -31.72
CA LYS A 87 -5.91 -36.63 -33.09
C LYS A 87 -4.44 -36.77 -33.50
N THR A 88 -3.59 -35.77 -33.23
CA THR A 88 -2.14 -35.87 -33.50
C THR A 88 -1.45 -36.96 -32.70
N LEU A 89 -1.94 -37.25 -31.48
CA LEU A 89 -1.42 -38.32 -30.63
C LEU A 89 -1.96 -39.71 -31.01
N GLY A 90 -2.75 -39.81 -32.09
CA GLY A 90 -3.33 -41.07 -32.55
C GLY A 90 -4.40 -41.62 -31.62
N MET A 91 -5.03 -40.77 -30.80
CA MET A 91 -6.13 -41.17 -29.93
C MET A 91 -7.42 -41.30 -30.75
N GLU A 92 -8.08 -42.45 -30.64
CA GLU A 92 -9.37 -42.73 -31.29
C GLU A 92 -10.54 -42.61 -30.31
N GLU A 93 -11.72 -42.35 -30.86
CA GLU A 93 -12.94 -42.20 -30.07
C GLU A 93 -13.33 -43.54 -29.41
N ALA A 94 -13.52 -43.54 -28.09
CA ALA A 94 -13.86 -44.74 -27.35
C ALA A 94 -15.33 -45.15 -27.62
N VAL A 95 -15.53 -46.05 -28.58
CA VAL A 95 -16.86 -46.51 -29.05
C VAL A 95 -17.69 -47.20 -27.95
N LYS A 96 -17.06 -47.73 -26.90
CA LYS A 96 -17.77 -48.45 -25.83
C LYS A 96 -17.04 -48.34 -24.49
N VAL A 97 -17.42 -47.34 -23.69
CA VAL A 97 -16.92 -47.21 -22.32
C VAL A 97 -17.74 -48.13 -21.42
N VAL A 98 -17.20 -49.32 -21.13
CA VAL A 98 -17.80 -50.24 -20.17
C VAL A 98 -17.32 -49.85 -18.78
N TYR A 99 -18.13 -49.07 -18.07
CA TYR A 99 -17.88 -48.79 -16.65
C TYR A 99 -18.09 -50.07 -15.85
N LEU A 100 -17.01 -50.60 -15.28
CA LEU A 100 -17.10 -51.70 -14.32
C LEU A 100 -17.80 -51.17 -13.07
N LYS A 101 -19.08 -51.51 -12.92
CA LYS A 101 -19.83 -51.28 -11.69
C LYS A 101 -19.35 -52.35 -10.70
N GLU A 102 -18.44 -52.01 -9.79
CA GLU A 102 -18.09 -52.92 -8.71
C GLU A 102 -19.35 -53.25 -7.90
N LYS A 103 -19.82 -54.50 -7.99
CA LYS A 103 -20.80 -55.09 -7.08
C LYS A 103 -20.07 -55.71 -5.88
N GLY A 104 -19.21 -54.93 -5.25
CA GLY A 104 -18.54 -55.30 -4.01
C GLY A 104 -18.88 -54.26 -2.94
N ALA A 105 -19.40 -54.69 -1.80
CA ALA A 105 -19.48 -53.83 -0.63
C ALA A 105 -18.04 -53.48 -0.22
N VAL A 106 -17.57 -52.30 -0.62
CA VAL A 106 -16.28 -51.78 -0.20
C VAL A 106 -16.41 -51.43 1.27
N ALA A 107 -15.66 -52.14 2.12
CA ALA A 107 -15.63 -51.87 3.55
C ALA A 107 -15.00 -50.50 3.79
N ILE A 108 -15.80 -49.52 4.19
CA ILE A 108 -15.30 -48.25 4.73
C ILE A 108 -14.82 -48.54 6.15
N LYS A 109 -13.49 -48.62 6.33
CA LYS A 109 -12.88 -48.69 7.66
C LYS A 109 -13.10 -47.34 8.35
N LYS A 110 -13.87 -47.36 9.45
CA LYS A 110 -14.07 -46.21 10.34
C LYS A 110 -12.80 -45.92 11.14
#